data_AF-D4LVJ0-F1
#
_entry.id   AF-D4LVJ0-F1
#
_cell.length_a   1.000
_cell.length_b   1.000
_cell.length_c   1.000
_cell.angle_alpha   90.00
_cell.angle_beta   90.00
_cell.angle_gamma   90.00
#
_symmetry.space_group_name_H-M   'P 1'
#
loop_
_entity.id
_entity.type
_entity.pdbx_description
1 polymer ?
#
loop_
_entity_poly.entity_id
_entity_poly.type
_entity_poly.pdbx_seq_one_letter_code
_entity_poly.pdbx_strand_id
1 'polypeptide(L)'
;MNKKILSVVLILCLMLAVMPMTAYAANIALCTKCGQKQTVRMTRQYANDKWHRCDLTCTVCDNTWDYWEAHTWSGTATCTSGRTCTECGGSSEPLGHDWGTWTQNSDEKTHTRICKRDTSHTETENCHGGTATCTQRATCTVCGAEYGDALGHDFTTSWTHDDNEHWKQCSRCDKKDDVSPHTWDSGTITTAPTCTKAGKKTYSCTKCDATKIEPIPATGHSWKSDWTSDATHHWYECDNKNCDVTDNAGKKGYAEHSGGKATCTQNAVCEFCKAEYGEKLPHDFTAETVDAKYLKSAATCTEKAVYYKSCAVCGLSSEGTADEATFFSGNALDHDWGAWVQNSDEKTHTRICKRDTSHTETENCHGGTATCTAKAVCTVCGGEYGEMAAHSFTAEKAEAQYLKSAATCTEKAIYYKSCAVCGLSSEGTADEATFFSGNALDHDWGAWTQNSDEETHTRICKRDTSHTETENCIDANKDHKCDYCGKKLTEHTGGKATCKDKAKCEGCGAEYGELDAKNHTDLKHFPATAATKTTEGNIEYWYCEGCGKYYSDKDGTKEIKKADTVTAKLKDDSKSPQTGDTSNLALWIALLFVSGGAAIGTTVVSRKKKYNR
;
A
#
# COMPACT_ATOMS: atom_id res chain seq x y z
N MET A 1 -100.98 -25.34 152.23
CA MET A 1 -102.09 -25.17 151.26
C MET A 1 -101.84 -23.89 150.47
N ASN A 2 -101.94 -23.88 149.12
CA ASN A 2 -101.87 -22.62 148.37
C ASN A 2 -102.49 -22.71 146.97
N LYS A 3 -103.50 -21.86 146.72
CA LYS A 3 -104.22 -21.54 145.46
C LYS A 3 -104.45 -22.65 144.41
N LYS A 4 -103.43 -23.24 143.79
CA LYS A 4 -103.57 -24.16 142.64
C LYS A 4 -104.50 -25.36 142.91
N ILE A 5 -104.34 -26.06 144.03
CA ILE A 5 -105.22 -27.19 144.39
C ILE A 5 -106.65 -26.71 144.66
N LEU A 6 -106.81 -25.54 145.29
CA LEU A 6 -108.12 -24.96 145.55
C LEU A 6 -108.83 -24.56 144.25
N SER A 7 -108.10 -24.03 143.25
CA SER A 7 -108.64 -23.72 141.93
C SER A 7 -109.08 -24.97 141.17
N VAL A 8 -108.32 -26.08 141.20
CA VAL A 8 -108.72 -27.33 140.54
C VAL A 8 -109.99 -27.90 141.17
N VAL A 9 -110.10 -27.90 142.52
CA VAL A 9 -111.31 -28.33 143.22
C VAL A 9 -112.48 -27.37 142.95
N LEU A 10 -112.27 -26.05 142.96
CA LEU A 10 -113.30 -25.06 142.64
C LEU A 10 -113.82 -25.19 141.21
N ILE A 11 -112.96 -25.43 140.23
CA ILE A 11 -113.37 -25.65 138.83
C ILE A 11 -114.19 -26.93 138.73
N LEU A 12 -113.77 -28.02 139.39
CA LEU A 12 -114.51 -29.28 139.39
C LEU A 12 -115.88 -29.15 140.09
N CYS A 13 -115.97 -28.37 141.17
CA CYS A 13 -117.23 -28.08 141.87
C CYS A 13 -118.14 -27.10 141.10
N LEU A 14 -117.58 -26.11 140.39
CA LEU A 14 -118.37 -25.15 139.60
C LEU A 14 -118.98 -25.81 138.35
N MET A 15 -118.30 -26.76 137.72
CA MET A 15 -118.88 -27.52 136.60
C MET A 15 -120.02 -28.46 137.02
N LEU A 16 -120.18 -28.74 138.32
CA LEU A 16 -121.36 -29.44 138.88
C LEU A 16 -122.50 -28.48 139.28
N ALA A 17 -122.30 -27.16 139.23
CA ALA A 17 -123.25 -26.15 139.70
C ALA A 17 -123.96 -25.37 138.59
N VAL A 18 -123.59 -25.57 137.31
CA VAL A 18 -124.18 -24.86 136.16
C VAL A 18 -124.63 -25.85 135.07
N MET A 19 -125.44 -26.83 135.46
CA MET A 19 -126.39 -27.42 134.51
C MET A 19 -127.64 -26.54 134.49
N PRO A 20 -127.92 -25.81 133.39
CA PRO A 20 -129.12 -24.99 133.31
C PRO A 20 -130.35 -25.89 133.39
N MET A 21 -131.29 -25.56 134.27
CA MET A 21 -132.62 -26.19 134.31
C MET A 21 -133.48 -25.66 133.14
N THR A 22 -133.01 -25.85 131.90
CA THR A 22 -133.88 -25.84 130.74
C THR A 22 -134.87 -26.98 130.93
N ALA A 23 -136.09 -26.65 131.34
CA ALA A 23 -137.20 -27.58 131.35
C ALA A 23 -137.38 -28.08 129.91
N TYR A 24 -136.85 -29.28 129.62
CA TYR A 24 -136.95 -29.86 128.29
C TYR A 24 -138.43 -30.03 127.98
N ALA A 25 -138.95 -29.18 127.07
CA ALA A 25 -140.18 -29.45 126.36
C ALA A 25 -140.00 -30.82 125.72
N ALA A 26 -140.61 -31.84 126.31
CA ALA A 26 -140.30 -33.23 126.00
C ALA A 26 -140.56 -33.44 124.51
N ASN A 27 -139.53 -33.80 123.74
CA ASN A 27 -139.62 -33.82 122.28
C ASN A 27 -140.82 -34.69 121.86
N ILE A 28 -141.78 -34.13 121.11
CA ILE A 28 -142.97 -34.84 120.67
C ILE A 28 -142.89 -35.02 119.16
N ALA A 29 -142.98 -36.26 118.70
CA ALA A 29 -143.01 -36.58 117.27
C ALA A 29 -144.05 -37.65 116.96
N LEU A 30 -144.44 -37.77 115.69
CA LEU A 30 -145.42 -38.77 115.26
C LEU A 30 -144.76 -40.15 115.22
N CYS A 31 -145.08 -41.01 116.18
CA CYS A 31 -144.64 -42.40 116.11
C CYS A 31 -145.56 -43.19 115.17
N THR A 32 -145.09 -43.49 113.97
CA THR A 32 -145.81 -44.26 112.95
C THR A 32 -146.34 -45.59 113.48
N LYS A 33 -145.55 -46.31 114.28
CA LYS A 33 -145.91 -47.59 114.93
C LYS A 33 -146.99 -47.46 116.03
N CYS A 34 -147.19 -46.26 116.58
CA CYS A 34 -148.29 -45.98 117.54
C CYS A 34 -149.51 -45.30 116.88
N GLY A 35 -149.39 -44.85 115.61
CA GLY A 35 -150.41 -44.03 114.95
C GLY A 35 -150.70 -42.67 115.62
N GLN A 36 -149.87 -42.25 116.58
CA GLN A 36 -150.14 -41.14 117.49
C GLN A 36 -148.87 -40.31 117.72
N LYS A 37 -149.03 -39.03 118.08
CA LYS A 37 -147.91 -38.21 118.58
C LYS A 37 -147.49 -38.73 119.96
N GLN A 38 -146.21 -39.03 120.11
CA GLN A 38 -145.64 -39.58 121.33
C GLN A 38 -144.39 -38.81 121.72
N THR A 39 -144.04 -38.86 123.01
CA THR A 39 -142.74 -38.40 123.48
C THR A 39 -141.63 -39.26 122.86
N VAL A 40 -140.56 -38.60 122.44
CA VAL A 40 -139.36 -39.24 121.88
C VAL A 40 -138.12 -38.81 122.66
N ARG A 41 -137.16 -39.72 122.82
CA ARG A 41 -135.77 -39.35 123.12
C ARG A 41 -135.11 -38.94 121.81
N MET A 42 -134.33 -37.86 121.81
CA MET A 42 -133.55 -37.41 120.66
C MET A 42 -132.07 -37.36 121.05
N THR A 43 -131.18 -37.84 120.17
CA THR A 43 -129.72 -37.74 120.30
C THR A 43 -129.12 -37.14 119.03
N ARG A 44 -128.12 -36.27 119.17
CA ARG A 44 -127.47 -35.54 118.08
C ARG A 44 -126.01 -35.95 117.95
N GLN A 45 -125.54 -36.21 116.73
CA GLN A 45 -124.16 -36.66 116.46
C GLN A 45 -123.55 -35.89 115.27
N TYR A 46 -122.31 -35.41 115.42
CA TYR A 46 -121.55 -34.80 114.31
C TYR A 46 -121.31 -35.82 113.19
N ALA A 47 -121.47 -35.42 111.93
CA ALA A 47 -121.23 -36.29 110.78
C ALA A 47 -120.23 -35.72 109.77
N ASN A 48 -120.29 -34.43 109.47
CA ASN A 48 -119.34 -33.68 108.62
C ASN A 48 -119.54 -32.18 108.83
N ASP A 49 -118.69 -31.33 108.24
CA ASP A 49 -118.61 -29.88 108.47
C ASP A 49 -119.88 -29.07 108.12
N LYS A 50 -120.89 -29.72 107.52
CA LYS A 50 -122.18 -29.11 107.20
C LYS A 50 -123.33 -29.62 108.06
N TRP A 51 -123.30 -30.86 108.56
CA TRP A 51 -124.48 -31.53 109.15
C TRP A 51 -124.18 -32.36 110.41
N HIS A 52 -125.15 -32.38 111.34
CA HIS A 52 -125.31 -33.40 112.37
C HIS A 52 -126.56 -34.26 112.10
N ARG A 53 -126.51 -35.52 112.54
CA ARG A 53 -127.62 -36.47 112.49
C ARG A 53 -128.41 -36.42 113.80
N CYS A 54 -129.73 -36.44 113.70
CA CYS A 54 -130.69 -36.43 114.79
C CYS A 54 -131.44 -37.77 114.80
N ASP A 55 -131.02 -38.69 115.67
CA ASP A 55 -131.70 -39.97 115.92
C ASP A 55 -132.81 -39.80 116.97
N LEU A 56 -133.99 -40.38 116.75
CA LEU A 56 -135.15 -40.30 117.64
C LEU A 56 -135.72 -41.68 117.98
N THR A 57 -136.14 -41.86 119.23
CA THR A 57 -136.73 -43.11 119.77
C THR A 57 -138.05 -42.82 120.47
N CYS A 58 -139.15 -43.42 120.01
CA CYS A 58 -140.46 -43.36 120.69
C CYS A 58 -140.43 -44.03 122.06
N THR A 59 -140.73 -43.30 123.14
CA THR A 59 -140.66 -43.82 124.52
C THR A 59 -141.82 -44.73 124.93
N VAL A 60 -142.69 -45.11 123.99
CA VAL A 60 -143.90 -45.92 124.23
C VAL A 60 -143.87 -47.27 123.50
N CYS A 61 -143.06 -47.42 122.45
CA CYS A 61 -142.96 -48.67 121.67
C CYS A 61 -141.57 -48.93 121.06
N ASP A 62 -140.58 -48.15 121.49
CA ASP A 62 -139.16 -48.17 121.11
C ASP A 62 -138.88 -48.15 119.60
N ASN A 63 -139.81 -47.60 118.81
CA ASN A 63 -139.61 -47.39 117.38
C ASN A 63 -138.63 -46.22 117.15
N THR A 64 -137.59 -46.47 116.35
CA THR A 64 -136.54 -45.50 116.02
C THR A 64 -136.64 -44.99 114.58
N TRP A 65 -136.15 -43.77 114.34
CA TRP A 65 -135.91 -43.17 113.02
C TRP A 65 -134.97 -41.97 113.16
N ASP A 66 -134.41 -41.45 112.07
CA ASP A 66 -133.51 -40.29 112.08
C ASP A 66 -133.84 -39.24 111.01
N TYR A 67 -133.25 -38.05 111.17
CA TYR A 67 -133.16 -37.00 110.17
C TYR A 67 -131.86 -36.19 110.35
N TRP A 68 -131.64 -35.19 109.50
CA TRP A 68 -130.38 -34.42 109.44
C TRP A 68 -130.63 -32.92 109.58
N GLU A 69 -129.74 -32.23 110.31
CA GLU A 69 -129.78 -30.79 110.55
C GLU A 69 -128.40 -30.15 110.33
N ALA A 70 -128.38 -28.87 109.99
CA ALA A 70 -127.14 -28.13 109.75
C ALA A 70 -126.51 -27.65 111.07
N HIS A 71 -125.18 -27.50 111.08
CA HIS A 71 -124.47 -27.02 112.27
C HIS A 71 -124.74 -25.54 112.58
N THR A 72 -125.11 -25.27 113.84
CA THR A 72 -125.08 -23.93 114.42
C THR A 72 -123.70 -23.68 115.05
N TRP A 73 -122.83 -22.99 114.31
CA TRP A 73 -121.45 -22.72 114.74
C TRP A 73 -121.35 -21.55 115.72
N SER A 74 -120.60 -21.73 116.80
CA SER A 74 -120.24 -20.65 117.73
C SER A 74 -119.03 -19.84 117.22
N GLY A 75 -119.14 -18.51 117.30
CA GLY A 75 -118.02 -17.58 117.09
C GLY A 75 -117.41 -17.55 115.68
N THR A 76 -116.14 -17.14 115.63
CA THR A 76 -115.32 -17.04 114.41
C THR A 76 -113.99 -17.76 114.59
N ALA A 77 -113.47 -18.35 113.52
CA ALA A 77 -112.17 -19.01 113.52
C ALA A 77 -111.05 -17.95 113.50
N THR A 78 -109.91 -18.27 114.11
CA THR A 78 -108.67 -17.47 114.10
C THR A 78 -107.65 -18.10 113.15
N CYS A 79 -106.43 -17.55 113.07
CA CYS A 79 -105.35 -18.18 112.31
C CYS A 79 -104.86 -19.51 112.93
N THR A 80 -105.08 -19.75 114.23
CA THR A 80 -104.56 -20.92 114.98
C THR A 80 -105.65 -21.79 115.64
N SER A 81 -106.91 -21.37 115.66
CA SER A 81 -108.05 -22.12 116.21
C SER A 81 -109.33 -22.02 115.37
N GLY A 82 -110.12 -23.10 115.34
CA GLY A 82 -111.40 -23.17 114.63
C GLY A 82 -112.63 -22.77 115.48
N ARG A 83 -113.83 -23.11 114.97
CA ARG A 83 -115.14 -22.89 115.62
C ARG A 83 -115.72 -24.19 116.18
N THR A 84 -116.70 -24.13 117.07
CA THR A 84 -117.37 -25.33 117.63
C THR A 84 -118.90 -25.27 117.45
N CYS A 85 -119.54 -26.36 117.05
CA CYS A 85 -121.00 -26.45 116.90
C CYS A 85 -121.70 -26.56 118.26
N THR A 86 -122.74 -25.76 118.48
CA THR A 86 -123.48 -25.70 119.76
C THR A 86 -124.37 -26.90 120.02
N GLU A 87 -124.78 -27.62 118.96
CA GLU A 87 -125.76 -28.72 119.03
C GLU A 87 -125.12 -30.10 119.24
N CYS A 88 -123.92 -30.32 118.71
CA CYS A 88 -123.25 -31.62 118.72
C CYS A 88 -121.77 -31.58 119.12
N GLY A 89 -121.20 -30.41 119.41
CA GLY A 89 -119.85 -30.26 119.97
C GLY A 89 -118.67 -30.47 119.00
N GLY A 90 -118.90 -30.79 117.72
CA GLY A 90 -117.83 -30.91 116.72
C GLY A 90 -117.19 -29.58 116.36
N SER A 91 -115.96 -29.60 115.83
CA SER A 91 -115.10 -28.42 115.60
C SER A 91 -114.59 -28.29 114.16
N SER A 92 -114.48 -27.05 113.67
CA SER A 92 -113.87 -26.73 112.36
C SER A 92 -112.34 -26.57 112.45
N GLU A 93 -111.67 -26.49 111.30
CA GLU A 93 -110.25 -26.12 111.20
C GLU A 93 -109.99 -24.61 111.45
N PRO A 94 -108.73 -24.22 111.77
CA PRO A 94 -108.25 -22.83 111.76
C PRO A 94 -108.13 -22.23 110.35
N LEU A 95 -107.94 -20.90 110.27
CA LEU A 95 -107.76 -20.17 109.01
C LEU A 95 -106.33 -20.18 108.44
N GLY A 96 -105.33 -20.53 109.26
CA GLY A 96 -103.91 -20.40 108.90
C GLY A 96 -103.39 -18.96 108.81
N HIS A 97 -102.07 -18.83 108.68
CA HIS A 97 -101.39 -17.53 108.52
C HIS A 97 -101.41 -17.02 107.07
N ASP A 98 -101.40 -15.71 106.94
CA ASP A 98 -101.42 -14.99 105.66
C ASP A 98 -100.32 -13.94 105.72
N TRP A 99 -99.11 -14.33 105.34
CA TRP A 99 -97.91 -13.57 105.64
C TRP A 99 -97.77 -12.30 104.78
N GLY A 100 -97.29 -11.22 105.39
CA GLY A 100 -96.84 -10.01 104.73
C GLY A 100 -95.50 -10.18 104.02
N THR A 101 -95.04 -9.11 103.38
CA THR A 101 -93.70 -9.02 102.76
C THR A 101 -92.60 -9.05 103.81
N TRP A 102 -91.49 -9.73 103.50
CA TRP A 102 -90.26 -9.64 104.26
C TRP A 102 -89.71 -8.20 104.24
N THR A 103 -89.34 -7.68 105.40
CA THR A 103 -88.76 -6.33 105.57
C THR A 103 -87.45 -6.44 106.34
N GLN A 104 -86.37 -5.79 105.90
CA GLN A 104 -85.08 -5.82 106.60
C GLN A 104 -85.20 -5.12 107.97
N ASN A 105 -84.55 -5.71 108.98
CA ASN A 105 -84.47 -5.14 110.33
C ASN A 105 -83.28 -4.17 110.44
N SER A 106 -83.27 -3.33 111.47
CA SER A 106 -82.24 -2.29 111.68
C SER A 106 -80.86 -2.82 112.12
N ASP A 107 -80.65 -4.13 112.14
CA ASP A 107 -79.33 -4.76 112.30
C ASP A 107 -78.63 -5.02 110.95
N GLU A 108 -79.33 -4.72 109.84
CA GLU A 108 -79.01 -5.01 108.43
C GLU A 108 -78.81 -6.51 108.11
N LYS A 109 -78.90 -7.40 109.11
CA LYS A 109 -78.53 -8.82 109.04
C LYS A 109 -79.74 -9.75 109.07
N THR A 110 -80.89 -9.30 109.55
CA THR A 110 -82.12 -10.07 109.62
C THR A 110 -83.27 -9.39 108.88
N HIS A 111 -84.32 -10.15 108.56
CA HIS A 111 -85.57 -9.63 108.00
C HIS A 111 -86.78 -10.31 108.64
N THR A 112 -87.88 -9.57 108.77
CA THR A 112 -89.11 -9.99 109.49
C THR A 112 -90.33 -9.93 108.56
N ARG A 113 -91.27 -10.87 108.72
CA ARG A 113 -92.62 -10.80 108.15
C ARG A 113 -93.68 -10.98 109.24
N ILE A 114 -94.86 -10.40 109.00
CA ILE A 114 -95.97 -10.31 109.97
C ILE A 114 -97.24 -10.88 109.32
N CYS A 115 -98.06 -11.61 110.08
CA CYS A 115 -99.31 -12.16 109.55
C CYS A 115 -100.38 -11.06 109.39
N LYS A 116 -100.95 -10.91 108.19
CA LYS A 116 -102.00 -9.92 107.87
C LYS A 116 -103.30 -10.15 108.63
N ARG A 117 -103.59 -11.40 109.01
CA ARG A 117 -104.79 -11.81 109.76
C ARG A 117 -104.65 -11.67 111.28
N ASP A 118 -103.42 -11.54 111.76
CA ASP A 118 -103.10 -11.38 113.18
C ASP A 118 -101.69 -10.81 113.33
N THR A 119 -101.59 -9.52 113.63
CA THR A 119 -100.32 -8.80 113.71
C THR A 119 -99.46 -9.17 114.92
N SER A 120 -99.96 -10.00 115.84
CA SER A 120 -99.15 -10.54 116.94
C SER A 120 -98.26 -11.71 116.51
N HIS A 121 -98.59 -12.37 115.39
CA HIS A 121 -97.80 -13.46 114.84
C HIS A 121 -96.76 -12.93 113.83
N THR A 122 -95.49 -13.17 114.12
CA THR A 122 -94.32 -12.69 113.37
C THR A 122 -93.30 -13.81 113.16
N GLU A 123 -92.46 -13.66 112.13
CA GLU A 123 -91.43 -14.63 111.74
C GLU A 123 -90.20 -13.86 111.26
N THR A 124 -88.99 -14.32 111.60
CA THR A 124 -87.73 -13.59 111.38
C THR A 124 -86.62 -14.54 110.94
N GLU A 125 -85.92 -14.19 109.87
CA GLU A 125 -84.83 -14.97 109.26
C GLU A 125 -83.58 -14.10 109.02
N ASN A 126 -82.44 -14.75 108.75
CA ASN A 126 -81.19 -14.06 108.40
C ASN A 126 -81.16 -13.69 106.91
N CYS A 127 -80.62 -12.51 106.59
CA CYS A 127 -80.30 -12.14 105.21
C CYS A 127 -79.25 -13.09 104.62
N HIS A 128 -79.59 -13.70 103.48
CA HIS A 128 -78.72 -14.60 102.74
C HIS A 128 -78.87 -14.43 101.22
N GLY A 129 -77.93 -15.00 100.47
CA GLY A 129 -77.88 -14.94 99.00
C GLY A 129 -77.28 -13.64 98.46
N GLY A 130 -76.92 -13.66 97.17
CA GLY A 130 -76.13 -12.60 96.54
C GLY A 130 -74.64 -12.72 96.84
N THR A 131 -73.84 -11.94 96.10
CA THR A 131 -72.37 -11.96 96.17
C THR A 131 -71.87 -10.51 96.27
N ALA A 132 -71.13 -10.19 97.33
CA ALA A 132 -70.46 -8.89 97.44
C ALA A 132 -69.34 -8.77 96.39
N THR A 133 -69.08 -7.55 95.91
CA THR A 133 -67.99 -7.24 94.97
C THR A 133 -66.88 -6.45 95.67
N CYS A 134 -65.87 -5.99 94.95
CA CYS A 134 -64.82 -5.12 95.53
C CYS A 134 -65.38 -3.79 96.07
N THR A 135 -66.53 -3.33 95.55
CA THR A 135 -67.10 -2.00 95.81
C THR A 135 -68.58 -2.00 96.21
N GLN A 136 -69.26 -3.14 96.16
CA GLN A 136 -70.68 -3.29 96.48
C GLN A 136 -70.90 -4.40 97.52
N ARG A 137 -71.92 -4.20 98.37
CA ARG A 137 -72.36 -5.15 99.40
C ARG A 137 -73.10 -6.35 98.76
N ALA A 138 -73.43 -7.37 99.54
CA ALA A 138 -74.26 -8.47 99.04
C ALA A 138 -75.75 -8.08 99.08
N THR A 139 -76.53 -8.42 98.06
CA THR A 139 -78.00 -8.19 98.03
C THR A 139 -78.75 -9.46 98.40
N CYS A 140 -79.53 -9.42 99.48
CA CYS A 140 -80.26 -10.59 99.97
C CYS A 140 -81.36 -11.03 98.98
N THR A 141 -81.39 -12.31 98.65
CA THR A 141 -82.33 -12.88 97.68
C THR A 141 -83.79 -12.98 98.17
N VAL A 142 -84.05 -12.69 99.44
CA VAL A 142 -85.37 -12.85 100.08
C VAL A 142 -86.07 -11.50 100.28
N CYS A 143 -85.36 -10.48 100.78
CA CYS A 143 -85.91 -9.14 101.02
C CYS A 143 -85.43 -8.07 100.02
N GLY A 144 -84.45 -8.39 99.16
CA GLY A 144 -83.90 -7.47 98.16
C GLY A 144 -82.98 -6.37 98.69
N ALA A 145 -82.70 -6.33 100.00
CA ALA A 145 -81.87 -5.32 100.64
C ALA A 145 -80.39 -5.69 100.68
N GLU A 146 -79.51 -4.68 100.80
CA GLU A 146 -78.07 -4.88 100.95
C GLU A 146 -77.68 -5.26 102.38
N TYR A 147 -76.71 -6.16 102.52
CA TYR A 147 -76.17 -6.62 103.79
C TYR A 147 -74.69 -7.05 103.68
N GLY A 148 -74.03 -7.19 104.83
CA GLY A 148 -72.59 -7.46 104.91
C GLY A 148 -71.73 -6.28 104.45
N ASP A 149 -70.46 -6.52 104.17
CA ASP A 149 -69.50 -5.51 103.70
C ASP A 149 -69.06 -5.80 102.25
N ALA A 150 -68.53 -4.79 101.56
CA ALA A 150 -67.86 -5.00 100.27
C ALA A 150 -66.49 -5.70 100.49
N LEU A 151 -66.06 -6.52 99.54
CA LEU A 151 -64.86 -7.35 99.65
C LEU A 151 -63.52 -6.59 99.62
N GLY A 152 -63.55 -5.28 99.30
CA GLY A 152 -62.37 -4.46 99.08
C GLY A 152 -61.54 -4.89 97.86
N HIS A 153 -60.42 -4.20 97.66
CA HIS A 153 -59.42 -4.55 96.65
C HIS A 153 -58.30 -5.42 97.27
N ASP A 154 -57.74 -6.29 96.43
CA ASP A 154 -56.78 -7.33 96.82
C ASP A 154 -55.66 -7.35 95.78
N PHE A 155 -54.62 -6.55 96.03
CA PHE A 155 -53.60 -6.22 95.03
C PHE A 155 -52.48 -7.27 95.00
N THR A 156 -52.06 -7.64 93.78
CA THR A 156 -51.01 -8.66 93.55
C THR A 156 -49.67 -8.24 94.15
N THR A 157 -48.91 -9.22 94.66
CA THR A 157 -47.52 -9.00 95.10
C THR A 157 -46.57 -8.78 93.92
N SER A 158 -46.78 -9.50 92.81
CA SER A 158 -46.11 -9.26 91.53
C SER A 158 -46.46 -7.88 90.95
N TRP A 159 -45.55 -7.33 90.15
CA TRP A 159 -45.83 -6.16 89.32
C TRP A 159 -46.51 -6.57 88.00
N THR A 160 -47.35 -5.69 87.48
CA THR A 160 -47.86 -5.70 86.10
C THR A 160 -47.39 -4.42 85.42
N HIS A 161 -47.17 -4.43 84.11
CA HIS A 161 -46.65 -3.24 83.42
C HIS A 161 -47.14 -3.12 81.96
N ASP A 162 -46.96 -1.94 81.40
CA ASP A 162 -47.01 -1.64 79.96
C ASP A 162 -45.70 -0.94 79.52
N ASP A 163 -45.69 -0.26 78.37
CA ASP A 163 -44.51 0.46 77.85
C ASP A 163 -44.11 1.69 78.68
N ASN A 164 -45.05 2.27 79.45
CA ASN A 164 -44.87 3.53 80.17
C ASN A 164 -44.72 3.33 81.68
N GLU A 165 -45.59 2.50 82.26
CA GLU A 165 -45.78 2.38 83.71
C GLU A 165 -45.86 0.93 84.20
N HIS A 166 -45.65 0.76 85.51
CA HIS A 166 -45.89 -0.47 86.26
C HIS A 166 -46.77 -0.20 87.48
N TRP A 167 -47.53 -1.22 87.90
CA TRP A 167 -48.54 -1.14 88.96
C TRP A 167 -48.78 -2.49 89.64
N LYS A 168 -49.55 -2.50 90.73
CA LYS A 168 -50.14 -3.69 91.35
C LYS A 168 -51.58 -3.87 90.87
N GLN A 169 -51.90 -5.04 90.34
CA GLN A 169 -53.22 -5.33 89.79
C GLN A 169 -54.12 -5.90 90.89
N CYS A 170 -55.38 -5.47 90.99
CA CYS A 170 -56.35 -6.14 91.86
C CYS A 170 -56.71 -7.53 91.29
N SER A 171 -56.62 -8.58 92.11
CA SER A 171 -56.88 -9.98 91.73
C SER A 171 -58.35 -10.26 91.33
N ARG A 172 -59.25 -9.29 91.57
CA ARG A 172 -60.71 -9.42 91.46
C ARG A 172 -61.36 -8.40 90.52
N CYS A 173 -60.63 -7.38 90.03
CA CYS A 173 -61.14 -6.36 89.10
C CYS A 173 -60.01 -5.50 88.51
N ASP A 174 -60.33 -4.65 87.53
CA ASP A 174 -59.35 -3.87 86.75
C ASP A 174 -58.69 -2.68 87.48
N LYS A 175 -58.77 -2.62 88.81
CA LYS A 175 -58.13 -1.55 89.60
C LYS A 175 -56.62 -1.74 89.69
N LYS A 176 -55.88 -0.70 89.28
CA LYS A 176 -54.44 -0.51 89.55
C LYS A 176 -54.22 0.14 90.93
N ASP A 177 -53.10 -0.18 91.57
CA ASP A 177 -52.51 0.52 92.73
C ASP A 177 -50.98 0.65 92.57
N ASP A 178 -50.33 1.51 93.35
CA ASP A 178 -48.88 1.81 93.31
C ASP A 178 -48.35 2.05 91.87
N VAL A 179 -49.05 2.91 91.12
CA VAL A 179 -48.77 3.20 89.71
C VAL A 179 -47.57 4.13 89.58
N SER A 180 -46.50 3.68 88.92
CA SER A 180 -45.26 4.43 88.72
C SER A 180 -44.71 4.28 87.29
N PRO A 181 -44.13 5.33 86.69
CA PRO A 181 -43.35 5.20 85.46
C PRO A 181 -42.10 4.34 85.68
N HIS A 182 -41.58 3.75 84.60
CA HIS A 182 -40.39 2.92 84.64
C HIS A 182 -39.11 3.66 85.07
N THR A 183 -38.44 3.12 86.09
CA THR A 183 -37.09 3.56 86.50
C THR A 183 -36.06 2.57 85.98
N TRP A 184 -35.41 2.94 84.88
CA TRP A 184 -34.42 2.12 84.17
C TRP A 184 -33.07 2.05 84.90
N ASP A 185 -32.34 0.96 84.69
CA ASP A 185 -30.94 0.80 85.10
C ASP A 185 -29.96 1.64 84.23
N SER A 186 -28.65 1.47 84.43
CA SER A 186 -27.63 2.12 83.59
C SER A 186 -27.57 1.57 82.15
N GLY A 187 -28.23 0.44 81.89
CA GLY A 187 -28.25 -0.31 80.64
C GLY A 187 -26.95 -1.02 80.28
N THR A 188 -27.05 -2.23 79.73
CA THR A 188 -25.92 -3.06 79.30
C THR A 188 -25.84 -3.14 77.77
N ILE A 189 -24.61 -3.23 77.23
CA ILE A 189 -24.39 -3.42 75.79
C ILE A 189 -24.66 -4.89 75.46
N THR A 190 -25.83 -5.18 74.89
CA THR A 190 -26.27 -6.53 74.51
C THR A 190 -25.86 -6.89 73.07
N THR A 191 -25.44 -5.91 72.26
CA THR A 191 -24.78 -6.13 70.98
C THR A 191 -23.81 -4.98 70.72
N ALA A 192 -22.52 -5.27 70.53
CA ALA A 192 -21.55 -4.23 70.16
C ALA A 192 -21.79 -3.74 68.71
N PRO A 193 -21.60 -2.44 68.42
CA PRO A 193 -21.62 -1.94 67.04
C PRO A 193 -20.42 -2.46 66.24
N THR A 194 -20.57 -2.54 64.93
CA THR A 194 -19.49 -2.78 63.96
C THR A 194 -19.28 -1.55 63.08
N CYS A 195 -18.44 -1.63 62.04
CA CYS A 195 -18.24 -0.51 61.12
C CYS A 195 -19.52 -0.22 60.31
N THR A 196 -20.28 -1.26 59.95
CA THR A 196 -21.52 -1.14 59.16
C THR A 196 -22.83 -1.29 59.95
N LYS A 197 -22.83 -1.99 61.09
CA LYS A 197 -24.05 -2.36 61.83
C LYS A 197 -24.13 -1.64 63.17
N ALA A 198 -25.32 -1.09 63.45
CA ALA A 198 -25.65 -0.52 64.75
C ALA A 198 -25.64 -1.60 65.84
N GLY A 199 -25.07 -1.25 67.00
CA GLY A 199 -25.15 -2.05 68.21
C GLY A 199 -26.48 -1.84 68.94
N LYS A 200 -26.63 -2.50 70.09
CA LYS A 200 -27.80 -2.41 70.96
C LYS A 200 -27.37 -2.28 72.41
N LYS A 201 -28.02 -1.35 73.11
CA LYS A 201 -27.96 -1.21 74.56
C LYS A 201 -29.35 -1.52 75.12
N THR A 202 -29.44 -2.50 76.02
CA THR A 202 -30.68 -2.89 76.68
C THR A 202 -30.69 -2.34 78.10
N TYR A 203 -31.78 -1.68 78.47
CA TYR A 203 -32.07 -1.21 79.81
C TYR A 203 -33.13 -2.10 80.44
N SER A 204 -33.01 -2.35 81.74
CA SER A 204 -33.97 -3.14 82.52
C SER A 204 -34.67 -2.24 83.53
N CYS A 205 -35.96 -2.44 83.78
CA CYS A 205 -36.63 -1.72 84.86
C CYS A 205 -36.16 -2.24 86.22
N THR A 206 -36.01 -1.35 87.20
CA THR A 206 -35.52 -1.67 88.55
C THR A 206 -36.60 -2.24 89.49
N LYS A 207 -37.81 -2.48 88.96
CA LYS A 207 -39.00 -2.92 89.71
C LYS A 207 -39.74 -4.10 89.08
N CYS A 208 -39.92 -4.08 87.76
CA CYS A 208 -40.55 -5.14 86.97
C CYS A 208 -39.60 -5.64 85.87
N ASP A 209 -40.03 -6.66 85.14
CA ASP A 209 -39.32 -7.32 84.04
C ASP A 209 -39.34 -6.57 82.69
N ALA A 210 -39.94 -5.38 82.65
CA ALA A 210 -39.92 -4.49 81.50
C ALA A 210 -38.48 -4.18 81.04
N THR A 211 -38.25 -4.15 79.72
CA THR A 211 -36.97 -3.77 79.12
C THR A 211 -37.14 -2.76 77.99
N LYS A 212 -36.15 -1.89 77.80
CA LYS A 212 -36.08 -0.90 76.71
C LYS A 212 -34.79 -1.10 75.92
N ILE A 213 -34.82 -0.98 74.59
CA ILE A 213 -33.62 -1.10 73.75
C ILE A 213 -33.36 0.23 73.05
N GLU A 214 -32.12 0.72 73.12
CA GLU A 214 -31.63 1.85 72.33
C GLU A 214 -30.57 1.37 71.32
N PRO A 215 -30.59 1.87 70.08
CA PRO A 215 -29.55 1.58 69.10
C PRO A 215 -28.27 2.36 69.41
N ILE A 216 -27.12 1.67 69.34
CA ILE A 216 -25.80 2.30 69.36
C ILE A 216 -25.42 2.52 67.88
N PRO A 217 -25.09 3.73 67.41
CA PRO A 217 -24.66 3.95 66.03
C PRO A 217 -23.49 3.03 65.62
N ALA A 218 -23.45 2.64 64.35
CA ALA A 218 -22.30 1.94 63.79
C ALA A 218 -21.03 2.80 63.93
N THR A 219 -19.86 2.20 64.13
CA THR A 219 -18.62 2.93 64.39
C THR A 219 -18.09 3.66 63.15
N GLY A 220 -18.62 3.35 61.96
CA GLY A 220 -18.06 3.78 60.69
C GLY A 220 -16.70 3.14 60.42
N HIS A 221 -16.05 3.58 59.33
CA HIS A 221 -14.76 3.07 58.88
C HIS A 221 -13.68 4.15 59.00
N SER A 222 -12.57 3.83 59.67
CA SER A 222 -11.31 4.54 59.49
C SER A 222 -10.57 3.90 58.32
N TRP A 223 -10.35 4.66 57.23
CA TRP A 223 -9.65 4.17 56.03
C TRP A 223 -8.21 4.66 56.02
N LYS A 224 -7.28 3.78 55.65
CA LYS A 224 -5.85 4.13 55.50
C LYS A 224 -5.63 5.15 54.37
N SER A 225 -4.51 5.87 54.43
CA SER A 225 -4.03 6.77 53.38
C SER A 225 -3.47 6.04 52.17
N ASP A 226 -3.01 4.81 52.37
CA ASP A 226 -2.17 4.10 51.41
C ASP A 226 -3.03 3.10 50.62
N TRP A 227 -2.82 3.04 49.31
CA TRP A 227 -3.50 2.10 48.44
C TRP A 227 -3.05 0.65 48.72
N THR A 228 -4.01 -0.26 48.76
CA THR A 228 -3.81 -1.72 48.76
C THR A 228 -4.35 -2.27 47.42
N SER A 229 -3.80 -3.38 46.93
CA SER A 229 -4.19 -3.94 45.63
C SER A 229 -3.94 -5.44 45.49
N ASP A 230 -4.70 -6.07 44.60
CA ASP A 230 -4.42 -7.39 44.03
C ASP A 230 -4.07 -7.28 42.53
N ALA A 231 -4.10 -8.39 41.80
CA ALA A 231 -3.77 -8.46 40.37
C ALA A 231 -4.76 -7.72 39.44
N THR A 232 -5.94 -7.35 39.94
CA THR A 232 -7.06 -6.80 39.15
C THR A 232 -7.59 -5.47 39.69
N HIS A 233 -7.62 -5.31 41.01
CA HIS A 233 -8.25 -4.17 41.68
C HIS A 233 -7.33 -3.49 42.72
N HIS A 234 -7.67 -2.26 43.08
CA HIS A 234 -7.10 -1.51 44.20
C HIS A 234 -8.19 -0.91 45.09
N TRP A 235 -7.89 -0.70 46.38
CA TRP A 235 -8.80 -0.16 47.40
C TRP A 235 -8.00 0.44 48.58
N TYR A 236 -8.68 1.19 49.46
CA TYR A 236 -8.13 1.55 50.77
C TYR A 236 -8.53 0.52 51.82
N GLU A 237 -7.58 0.03 52.61
CA GLU A 237 -7.89 -0.85 53.74
C GLU A 237 -8.51 -0.11 54.92
N CYS A 238 -9.32 -0.83 55.69
CA CYS A 238 -9.87 -0.35 56.95
C CYS A 238 -8.84 -0.55 58.07
N ASP A 239 -8.56 0.50 58.85
CA ASP A 239 -7.64 0.44 60.00
C ASP A 239 -8.32 -0.07 61.28
N ASN A 240 -9.66 -0.13 61.28
CA ASN A 240 -10.43 -0.69 62.40
C ASN A 240 -10.13 -2.19 62.53
N LYS A 241 -9.41 -2.58 63.58
CA LYS A 241 -8.90 -3.95 63.85
C LYS A 241 -9.92 -5.09 63.65
N ASN A 242 -11.21 -4.82 63.89
CA ASN A 242 -12.30 -5.78 63.75
C ASN A 242 -13.32 -5.29 62.68
N CYS A 243 -12.85 -4.88 61.50
CA CYS A 243 -13.71 -4.48 60.38
C CYS A 243 -14.61 -5.65 59.92
N ASP A 244 -15.91 -5.41 59.82
CA ASP A 244 -16.91 -6.40 59.38
C ASP A 244 -17.13 -6.43 57.86
N VAL A 245 -16.48 -5.54 57.11
CA VAL A 245 -16.33 -5.62 55.65
C VAL A 245 -15.06 -6.42 55.35
N THR A 246 -15.24 -7.70 55.00
CA THR A 246 -14.17 -8.62 54.61
C THR A 246 -13.96 -8.68 53.09
N ASP A 247 -15.01 -8.44 52.31
CA ASP A 247 -14.97 -8.35 50.85
C ASP A 247 -14.28 -7.05 50.42
N ASN A 248 -13.39 -7.12 49.42
CA ASN A 248 -12.73 -5.95 48.85
C ASN A 248 -13.72 -5.02 48.14
N ALA A 249 -14.79 -5.55 47.52
CA ALA A 249 -15.80 -4.76 46.83
C ALA A 249 -16.59 -3.80 47.76
N GLY A 250 -16.59 -4.06 49.07
CA GLY A 250 -17.17 -3.17 50.08
C GLY A 250 -16.21 -2.09 50.61
N LYS A 251 -14.95 -2.07 50.17
CA LYS A 251 -13.92 -1.16 50.68
C LYS A 251 -13.88 0.17 49.91
N LYS A 252 -13.50 1.25 50.59
CA LYS A 252 -13.44 2.59 49.98
C LYS A 252 -12.48 2.58 48.78
N GLY A 253 -12.95 3.12 47.66
CA GLY A 253 -12.14 3.29 46.45
C GLY A 253 -11.82 1.98 45.73
N TYR A 254 -12.58 0.90 45.98
CA TYR A 254 -12.48 -0.33 45.20
C TYR A 254 -12.74 -0.06 43.71
N ALA A 255 -11.73 -0.27 42.87
CA ALA A 255 -11.78 -0.06 41.43
C ALA A 255 -10.80 -0.98 40.69
N GLU A 256 -11.09 -1.28 39.42
CA GLU A 256 -10.15 -1.94 38.51
C GLU A 256 -8.92 -1.04 38.24
N HIS A 257 -7.77 -1.67 38.02
CA HIS A 257 -6.53 -0.96 37.68
C HIS A 257 -6.66 -0.16 36.38
N SER A 258 -6.23 1.10 36.43
CA SER A 258 -6.41 2.07 35.35
C SER A 258 -5.24 3.07 35.29
N GLY A 259 -5.03 3.63 34.10
CA GLY A 259 -3.91 4.53 33.80
C GLY A 259 -2.62 3.79 33.42
N GLY A 260 -1.62 4.54 32.94
CA GLY A 260 -0.40 3.99 32.36
C GLY A 260 -0.60 3.38 30.96
N LYS A 261 0.49 2.84 30.39
CA LYS A 261 0.49 2.17 29.08
C LYS A 261 1.48 1.01 29.11
N ALA A 262 1.00 -0.21 28.85
CA ALA A 262 1.86 -1.38 28.71
C ALA A 262 2.76 -1.29 27.46
N THR A 263 3.86 -2.03 27.49
CA THR A 263 4.79 -2.20 26.37
C THR A 263 5.06 -3.70 26.15
N CYS A 264 5.89 -4.05 25.17
CA CYS A 264 6.36 -5.44 25.01
C CYS A 264 7.42 -5.87 26.05
N THR A 265 7.94 -4.93 26.85
CA THR A 265 8.94 -5.23 27.90
C THR A 265 8.40 -5.08 29.32
N GLN A 266 7.36 -4.27 29.53
CA GLN A 266 6.79 -3.89 30.83
C GLN A 266 5.25 -3.90 30.79
N ASN A 267 4.63 -4.29 31.89
CA ASN A 267 3.18 -4.28 32.06
C ASN A 267 2.70 -2.82 32.24
N ALA A 268 1.37 -2.58 32.27
CA ALA A 268 0.87 -1.25 32.60
C ALA A 268 1.11 -0.96 34.10
N VAL A 269 1.36 0.30 34.46
CA VAL A 269 1.48 0.72 35.87
C VAL A 269 0.27 1.56 36.24
N CYS A 270 -0.51 1.07 37.23
CA CYS A 270 -1.73 1.71 37.67
C CYS A 270 -1.45 3.12 38.22
N GLU A 271 -2.19 4.12 37.74
CA GLU A 271 -1.92 5.52 38.09
C GLU A 271 -2.20 5.82 39.57
N PHE A 272 -3.08 5.04 40.21
CA PHE A 272 -3.47 5.22 41.61
C PHE A 272 -2.53 4.47 42.58
N CYS A 273 -2.53 3.14 42.56
CA CYS A 273 -1.78 2.31 43.52
C CYS A 273 -0.31 2.04 43.13
N LYS A 274 0.12 2.39 41.90
CA LYS A 274 1.46 2.14 41.35
C LYS A 274 1.84 0.66 41.18
N ALA A 275 0.89 -0.27 41.31
CA ALA A 275 1.11 -1.68 40.97
C ALA A 275 1.24 -1.89 39.44
N GLU A 276 2.05 -2.87 39.05
CA GLU A 276 2.06 -3.41 37.68
C GLU A 276 0.84 -4.30 37.44
N TYR A 277 0.18 -4.15 36.29
CA TYR A 277 -1.06 -4.85 35.96
C TYR A 277 -1.26 -5.06 34.44
N GLY A 278 -2.20 -5.95 34.09
CA GLY A 278 -2.45 -6.34 32.70
C GLY A 278 -1.32 -7.17 32.12
N GLU A 279 -1.41 -7.49 30.82
CA GLU A 279 -0.37 -8.21 30.09
C GLU A 279 0.55 -7.27 29.31
N LYS A 280 1.71 -7.78 28.88
CA LYS A 280 2.64 -7.07 27.99
C LYS A 280 2.05 -7.07 26.58
N LEU A 281 2.22 -5.96 25.85
CA LEU A 281 1.77 -5.88 24.45
C LEU A 281 2.62 -6.79 23.55
N PRO A 282 2.06 -7.34 22.46
CA PRO A 282 2.86 -8.04 21.45
C PRO A 282 3.91 -7.12 20.82
N HIS A 283 4.94 -7.70 20.20
CA HIS A 283 6.00 -6.96 19.54
C HIS A 283 5.52 -6.38 18.20
N ASP A 284 5.45 -5.05 18.10
CA ASP A 284 5.16 -4.36 16.85
C ASP A 284 6.41 -4.27 15.95
N PHE A 285 6.58 -5.21 15.03
CA PHE A 285 7.74 -5.32 14.12
C PHE A 285 7.66 -4.36 12.91
N THR A 286 7.40 -3.08 13.17
CA THR A 286 7.27 -2.05 12.13
C THR A 286 8.57 -1.32 11.78
N ALA A 287 9.59 -1.35 12.65
CA ALA A 287 10.77 -0.49 12.51
C ALA A 287 11.83 -1.06 11.53
N GLU A 288 11.99 -0.36 10.42
CA GLU A 288 12.96 -0.63 9.35
C GLU A 288 14.32 0.03 9.68
N THR A 289 15.21 -0.71 10.37
CA THR A 289 16.53 -0.22 10.79
C THR A 289 17.65 -0.96 10.07
N VAL A 290 18.56 -0.21 9.44
CA VAL A 290 19.73 -0.76 8.72
C VAL A 290 20.87 -0.97 9.70
N ASP A 291 20.94 -2.17 10.29
CA ASP A 291 21.97 -2.59 11.26
C ASP A 291 22.40 -4.04 10.95
N ALA A 292 23.67 -4.36 11.16
CA ALA A 292 24.23 -5.69 10.93
C ALA A 292 23.51 -6.79 11.73
N LYS A 293 22.97 -6.48 12.92
CA LYS A 293 22.20 -7.45 13.74
C LYS A 293 20.82 -7.81 13.19
N TYR A 294 20.35 -7.14 12.14
CA TYR A 294 19.09 -7.44 11.45
C TYR A 294 19.31 -7.89 9.99
N LEU A 295 20.56 -8.10 9.56
CA LEU A 295 20.88 -8.46 8.17
C LEU A 295 20.47 -9.91 7.88
N LYS A 296 19.43 -10.10 7.05
CA LYS A 296 19.00 -11.43 6.57
C LYS A 296 19.87 -11.91 5.40
N SER A 297 20.18 -11.00 4.47
CA SER A 297 21.13 -11.25 3.38
C SER A 297 21.84 -9.96 2.95
N ALA A 298 23.14 -10.06 2.66
CA ALA A 298 23.89 -8.97 2.05
C ALA A 298 23.44 -8.74 0.59
N ALA A 299 23.64 -7.53 0.07
CA ALA A 299 23.41 -7.24 -1.33
C ALA A 299 24.35 -8.07 -2.22
N THR A 300 23.83 -8.57 -3.35
CA THR A 300 24.59 -9.33 -4.35
C THR A 300 24.88 -8.43 -5.56
N CYS A 301 25.38 -8.99 -6.67
CA CYS A 301 25.54 -8.23 -7.92
C CYS A 301 24.19 -7.74 -8.46
N THR A 302 23.11 -8.51 -8.23
CA THR A 302 21.78 -8.37 -8.85
C THR A 302 20.67 -8.04 -7.85
N GLU A 303 20.83 -8.41 -6.58
CA GLU A 303 19.81 -8.25 -5.52
C GLU A 303 20.24 -7.24 -4.44
N LYS A 304 19.25 -6.57 -3.84
CA LYS A 304 19.43 -5.65 -2.71
C LYS A 304 19.62 -6.41 -1.41
N ALA A 305 20.26 -5.78 -0.43
CA ALA A 305 20.37 -6.35 0.91
C ALA A 305 18.97 -6.46 1.56
N VAL A 306 18.68 -7.60 2.18
CA VAL A 306 17.43 -7.86 2.91
C VAL A 306 17.71 -7.77 4.41
N TYR A 307 16.88 -7.02 5.11
CA TYR A 307 16.93 -6.88 6.56
C TYR A 307 15.61 -7.35 7.17
N TYR A 308 15.68 -8.00 8.33
CA TYR A 308 14.51 -8.22 9.18
C TYR A 308 14.00 -6.89 9.72
N LYS A 309 12.68 -6.79 9.94
CA LYS A 309 12.13 -5.68 10.71
C LYS A 309 12.41 -5.88 12.19
N SER A 310 12.37 -4.77 12.93
CA SER A 310 12.62 -4.76 14.37
C SER A 310 11.43 -4.20 15.14
N CYS A 311 11.27 -4.62 16.39
CA CYS A 311 10.19 -4.14 17.23
C CYS A 311 10.41 -2.66 17.58
N ALA A 312 9.47 -1.79 17.20
CA ALA A 312 9.61 -0.33 17.32
C ALA A 312 9.78 0.18 18.76
N VAL A 313 9.50 -0.65 19.78
CA VAL A 313 9.60 -0.30 21.21
C VAL A 313 10.87 -0.83 21.88
N CYS A 314 11.43 -1.96 21.43
CA CYS A 314 12.55 -2.61 22.13
C CYS A 314 13.71 -3.09 21.23
N GLY A 315 13.60 -3.01 19.90
CA GLY A 315 14.65 -3.44 18.97
C GLY A 315 14.89 -4.95 18.90
N LEU A 316 13.93 -5.79 19.33
CA LEU A 316 13.95 -7.23 19.02
C LEU A 316 13.82 -7.44 17.51
N SER A 317 14.60 -8.34 16.92
CA SER A 317 14.43 -8.77 15.51
C SER A 317 13.12 -9.55 15.34
N SER A 318 12.49 -9.47 14.17
CA SER A 318 11.37 -10.36 13.79
C SER A 318 11.84 -11.73 13.29
N GLU A 319 13.14 -11.97 13.17
CA GLU A 319 13.72 -13.24 12.73
C GLU A 319 13.21 -14.43 13.57
N GLY A 320 12.63 -15.44 12.91
CA GLY A 320 12.12 -16.64 13.56
C GLY A 320 10.89 -16.44 14.45
N THR A 321 10.24 -15.28 14.41
CA THR A 321 8.96 -15.05 15.11
C THR A 321 7.77 -15.42 14.22
N ALA A 322 6.57 -15.52 14.79
CA ALA A 322 5.34 -15.76 14.03
C ALA A 322 5.01 -14.61 13.06
N ASP A 323 5.52 -13.41 13.35
CA ASP A 323 5.30 -12.17 12.62
C ASP A 323 6.58 -11.74 11.86
N GLU A 324 7.34 -12.70 11.34
CA GLU A 324 8.59 -12.43 10.62
C GLU A 324 8.34 -11.54 9.39
N ALA A 325 8.88 -10.33 9.42
CA ALA A 325 8.80 -9.35 8.35
C ALA A 325 10.19 -8.91 7.89
N THR A 326 10.31 -8.52 6.62
CA THR A 326 11.57 -8.05 6.04
C THR A 326 11.36 -6.78 5.21
N PHE A 327 12.46 -6.07 4.94
CA PHE A 327 12.50 -4.95 4.02
C PHE A 327 13.83 -4.95 3.22
N PHE A 328 13.82 -4.34 2.05
CA PHE A 328 15.01 -4.17 1.21
C PHE A 328 15.68 -2.83 1.50
N SER A 329 17.01 -2.79 1.55
CA SER A 329 17.76 -1.54 1.71
C SER A 329 18.97 -1.46 0.78
N GLY A 330 19.39 -0.23 0.47
CA GLY A 330 20.46 0.06 -0.48
C GLY A 330 20.09 -0.29 -1.93
N ASN A 331 21.11 -0.59 -2.74
CA ASN A 331 21.02 -1.10 -4.10
C ASN A 331 21.78 -2.42 -4.22
N ALA A 332 21.61 -3.14 -5.33
CA ALA A 332 22.53 -4.21 -5.70
C ALA A 332 23.95 -3.63 -5.93
N LEU A 333 24.98 -4.44 -5.74
CA LEU A 333 26.38 -4.03 -5.81
C LEU A 333 26.94 -3.88 -7.23
N ASP A 334 26.14 -4.26 -8.23
CA ASP A 334 26.51 -4.41 -9.64
C ASP A 334 27.69 -5.40 -9.86
N HIS A 335 27.98 -5.70 -11.12
CA HIS A 335 29.01 -6.64 -11.51
C HIS A 335 30.38 -5.94 -11.55
N ASP A 336 31.22 -6.21 -10.55
CA ASP A 336 32.66 -5.87 -10.61
C ASP A 336 33.37 -6.85 -11.56
N TRP A 337 33.20 -6.63 -12.87
CA TRP A 337 33.70 -7.55 -13.90
C TRP A 337 35.22 -7.70 -13.90
N GLY A 338 35.68 -8.94 -14.07
CA GLY A 338 37.09 -9.27 -14.29
C GLY A 338 37.61 -8.83 -15.67
N ALA A 339 38.88 -9.11 -15.93
CA ALA A 339 39.45 -8.97 -17.27
C ALA A 339 38.80 -9.97 -18.24
N TRP A 340 38.69 -9.58 -19.51
CA TRP A 340 38.28 -10.48 -20.59
C TRP A 340 39.39 -11.48 -20.91
N VAL A 341 39.05 -12.77 -20.94
CA VAL A 341 39.95 -13.87 -21.29
C VAL A 341 39.41 -14.57 -22.54
N GLN A 342 40.27 -14.85 -23.51
CA GLN A 342 39.87 -15.58 -24.73
C GLN A 342 39.48 -17.02 -24.40
N ASN A 343 38.39 -17.50 -24.99
CA ASN A 343 37.92 -18.88 -24.85
C ASN A 343 38.69 -19.82 -25.79
N SER A 344 38.66 -21.13 -25.51
CA SER A 344 39.37 -22.16 -26.28
C SER A 344 38.79 -22.42 -27.68
N ASP A 345 37.72 -21.73 -28.08
CA ASP A 345 37.19 -21.73 -29.44
C ASP A 345 37.86 -20.67 -30.35
N GLU A 346 38.76 -19.86 -29.79
CA GLU A 346 39.37 -18.62 -30.31
C GLU A 346 38.39 -17.49 -30.66
N LYS A 347 37.14 -17.82 -30.98
CA LYS A 347 36.10 -16.93 -31.53
C LYS A 347 35.40 -16.08 -30.47
N THR A 348 35.40 -16.50 -29.21
CA THR A 348 34.74 -15.79 -28.12
C THR A 348 35.70 -15.46 -26.98
N HIS A 349 35.31 -14.51 -26.13
CA HIS A 349 35.99 -14.22 -24.87
C HIS A 349 34.97 -14.12 -23.74
N THR A 350 35.39 -14.46 -22.52
CA THR A 350 34.56 -14.45 -21.32
C THR A 350 35.18 -13.58 -20.24
N ARG A 351 34.36 -12.83 -19.51
CA ARG A 351 34.72 -12.23 -18.23
C ARG A 351 33.81 -12.75 -17.12
N ILE A 352 34.33 -12.76 -15.90
CA ILE A 352 33.67 -13.32 -14.72
C ILE A 352 33.61 -12.22 -13.66
N CYS A 353 32.51 -12.09 -12.93
CA CYS A 353 32.40 -11.08 -11.87
C CYS A 353 33.31 -11.44 -10.69
N LYS A 354 34.11 -10.47 -10.20
CA LYS A 354 35.00 -10.65 -9.04
C LYS A 354 34.23 -10.86 -7.72
N ARG A 355 32.97 -10.42 -7.65
CA ARG A 355 32.07 -10.62 -6.49
C ARG A 355 31.37 -11.97 -6.50
N ASP A 356 31.14 -12.54 -7.68
CA ASP A 356 30.36 -13.77 -7.87
C ASP A 356 30.83 -14.51 -9.13
N THR A 357 31.50 -15.65 -8.93
CA THR A 357 32.05 -16.44 -10.04
C THR A 357 31.01 -17.21 -10.85
N SER A 358 29.75 -17.25 -10.43
CA SER A 358 28.65 -17.81 -11.23
C SER A 358 28.15 -16.84 -12.30
N HIS A 359 28.34 -15.53 -12.07
CA HIS A 359 28.03 -14.50 -13.06
C HIS A 359 29.17 -14.37 -14.07
N THR A 360 28.92 -14.86 -15.28
CA THR A 360 29.79 -14.75 -16.45
C THR A 360 29.12 -13.96 -17.56
N GLU A 361 29.94 -13.37 -18.41
CA GLU A 361 29.51 -12.66 -19.63
C GLU A 361 30.46 -13.09 -20.76
N THR A 362 29.91 -13.45 -21.91
CA THR A 362 30.66 -13.98 -23.05
C THR A 362 30.27 -13.23 -24.31
N GLU A 363 31.26 -12.65 -25.00
CA GLU A 363 31.08 -11.91 -26.25
C GLU A 363 31.95 -12.52 -27.37
N ASN A 364 31.62 -12.17 -28.62
CA ASN A 364 32.42 -12.57 -29.78
C ASN A 364 33.67 -11.70 -29.88
N CYS A 365 34.82 -12.31 -30.15
CA CYS A 365 36.04 -11.59 -30.46
C CYS A 365 35.82 -10.66 -31.67
N HIS A 366 36.16 -9.38 -31.50
CA HIS A 366 36.00 -8.35 -32.52
C HIS A 366 37.17 -7.36 -32.53
N GLY A 367 37.30 -6.60 -33.62
CA GLY A 367 38.33 -5.59 -33.82
C GLY A 367 39.66 -6.14 -34.36
N GLY A 368 40.58 -5.24 -34.69
CA GLY A 368 41.82 -5.60 -35.38
C GLY A 368 41.61 -5.86 -36.88
N THR A 369 42.67 -6.32 -37.56
CA THR A 369 42.65 -6.63 -38.99
C THR A 369 43.59 -7.80 -39.25
N ALA A 370 43.07 -8.88 -39.83
CA ALA A 370 43.89 -10.04 -40.20
C ALA A 370 44.82 -9.70 -41.39
N THR A 371 45.97 -10.33 -41.43
CA THR A 371 46.92 -10.28 -42.56
C THR A 371 47.14 -11.69 -43.09
N CYS A 372 47.89 -11.83 -44.19
CA CYS A 372 48.26 -13.16 -44.71
C CYS A 372 49.38 -13.86 -43.90
N THR A 373 49.81 -13.27 -42.79
CA THR A 373 50.86 -13.79 -41.90
C THR A 373 50.47 -13.80 -40.41
N ALA A 374 49.33 -13.22 -40.04
CA ALA A 374 48.81 -13.19 -38.67
C ALA A 374 47.27 -13.06 -38.66
N LYS A 375 46.62 -13.68 -37.67
CA LYS A 375 45.18 -13.55 -37.42
C LYS A 375 44.81 -12.10 -37.01
N ALA A 376 43.51 -11.79 -36.95
CA ALA A 376 43.07 -10.56 -36.31
C ALA A 376 43.31 -10.66 -34.79
N VAL A 377 43.79 -9.58 -34.16
CA VAL A 377 43.90 -9.50 -32.69
C VAL A 377 42.68 -8.76 -32.14
N CYS A 378 41.94 -9.42 -31.26
CA CYS A 378 40.74 -8.85 -30.67
C CYS A 378 41.08 -7.65 -29.77
N THR A 379 40.42 -6.52 -30.02
CA THR A 379 40.69 -5.25 -29.31
C THR A 379 40.25 -5.23 -27.84
N VAL A 380 39.63 -6.31 -27.36
CA VAL A 380 39.03 -6.42 -26.03
C VAL A 380 39.80 -7.38 -25.12
N CYS A 381 40.10 -8.59 -25.59
CA CYS A 381 40.84 -9.61 -24.82
C CYS A 381 42.32 -9.75 -25.23
N GLY A 382 42.76 -9.11 -26.33
CA GLY A 382 44.12 -9.24 -26.86
C GLY A 382 44.45 -10.58 -27.53
N GLY A 383 43.46 -11.47 -27.66
CA GLY A 383 43.61 -12.80 -28.28
C GLY A 383 43.59 -12.79 -29.81
N GLU A 384 44.32 -13.70 -30.44
CA GLU A 384 44.29 -13.93 -31.89
C GLU A 384 43.06 -14.74 -32.31
N TYR A 385 42.28 -14.25 -33.28
CA TYR A 385 41.03 -14.88 -33.69
C TYR A 385 40.76 -14.77 -35.21
N GLY A 386 39.87 -15.65 -35.69
CA GLY A 386 39.50 -15.72 -37.09
C GLY A 386 40.57 -16.39 -37.97
N GLU A 387 40.40 -16.23 -39.28
CA GLU A 387 41.34 -16.76 -40.29
C GLU A 387 42.30 -15.65 -40.75
N MET A 388 43.46 -16.06 -41.27
CA MET A 388 44.40 -15.13 -41.93
C MET A 388 43.82 -14.61 -43.25
N ALA A 389 44.10 -13.36 -43.57
CA ALA A 389 43.62 -12.75 -44.81
C ALA A 389 44.26 -13.40 -46.05
N ALA A 390 43.52 -13.49 -47.16
CA ALA A 390 44.05 -13.98 -48.42
C ALA A 390 45.20 -13.11 -48.95
N HIS A 391 46.09 -13.73 -49.73
CA HIS A 391 47.23 -13.03 -50.33
C HIS A 391 46.79 -12.07 -51.44
N SER A 392 47.09 -10.77 -51.29
CA SER A 392 46.77 -9.75 -52.28
C SER A 392 47.97 -9.50 -53.21
N PHE A 393 48.00 -10.17 -54.35
CA PHE A 393 49.07 -10.10 -55.36
C PHE A 393 49.02 -8.82 -56.21
N THR A 394 49.18 -7.68 -55.54
CA THR A 394 49.05 -6.33 -56.12
C THR A 394 50.37 -5.57 -56.24
N ALA A 395 51.47 -6.04 -55.63
CA ALA A 395 52.74 -5.33 -55.66
C ALA A 395 53.57 -5.67 -56.91
N GLU A 396 53.86 -4.64 -57.70
CA GLU A 396 54.62 -4.71 -58.95
C GLU A 396 56.09 -4.39 -58.69
N LYS A 397 56.95 -5.43 -58.66
CA LYS A 397 58.38 -5.33 -58.35
C LYS A 397 59.22 -5.98 -59.45
N ALA A 398 60.01 -5.17 -60.16
CA ALA A 398 60.88 -5.64 -61.24
C ALA A 398 62.19 -6.24 -60.71
N GLU A 399 62.08 -7.28 -59.89
CA GLU A 399 63.19 -7.98 -59.24
C GLU A 399 63.38 -9.38 -59.85
N ALA A 400 64.60 -9.91 -59.85
CA ALA A 400 64.91 -11.20 -60.49
C ALA A 400 64.09 -12.39 -59.95
N GLN A 401 63.68 -12.34 -58.68
CA GLN A 401 62.83 -13.35 -58.03
C GLN A 401 61.37 -13.38 -58.51
N TYR A 402 60.95 -12.40 -59.31
CA TYR A 402 59.60 -12.34 -59.89
C TYR A 402 59.62 -12.36 -61.43
N LEU A 403 60.77 -12.60 -62.07
CA LEU A 403 60.91 -12.53 -63.53
C LEU A 403 60.24 -13.74 -64.21
N LYS A 404 59.17 -13.51 -64.99
CA LYS A 404 58.50 -14.54 -65.81
C LYS A 404 59.15 -14.67 -67.20
N SER A 405 59.54 -13.55 -67.82
CA SER A 405 60.32 -13.54 -69.06
C SER A 405 61.16 -12.27 -69.21
N ALA A 406 62.34 -12.40 -69.80
CA ALA A 406 63.22 -11.27 -70.12
C ALA A 406 62.72 -10.48 -71.36
N ALA A 407 63.13 -9.22 -71.49
CA ALA A 407 62.82 -8.39 -72.66
C ALA A 407 63.53 -8.91 -73.92
N THR A 408 62.87 -8.81 -75.07
CA THR A 408 63.42 -9.15 -76.39
C THR A 408 63.71 -7.86 -77.17
N CYS A 409 64.09 -7.94 -78.45
CA CYS A 409 64.22 -6.73 -79.29
C CYS A 409 62.87 -6.06 -79.60
N THR A 410 61.74 -6.77 -79.47
CA THR A 410 60.38 -6.29 -79.78
C THR A 410 59.44 -6.23 -78.57
N GLU A 411 59.67 -7.05 -77.54
CA GLU A 411 58.80 -7.18 -76.36
C GLU A 411 59.48 -6.76 -75.04
N LYS A 412 58.65 -6.33 -74.07
CA LYS A 412 59.09 -5.95 -72.72
C LYS A 412 59.22 -7.17 -71.81
N ALA A 413 60.03 -7.06 -70.76
CA ALA A 413 60.13 -8.09 -69.74
C ALA A 413 58.81 -8.23 -68.96
N ILE A 414 58.41 -9.47 -68.67
CA ILE A 414 57.20 -9.80 -67.90
C ILE A 414 57.63 -10.27 -66.52
N TYR A 415 56.96 -9.75 -65.49
CA TYR A 415 57.16 -10.12 -64.09
C TYR A 415 55.84 -10.56 -63.46
N TYR A 416 55.91 -11.53 -62.55
CA TYR A 416 54.82 -11.84 -61.63
C TYR A 416 54.61 -10.69 -60.63
N LYS A 417 53.38 -10.52 -60.16
CA LYS A 417 53.08 -9.66 -59.02
C LYS A 417 53.39 -10.40 -57.72
N SER A 418 53.69 -9.63 -56.68
CA SER A 418 53.96 -10.15 -55.34
C SER A 418 52.86 -9.73 -54.37
N CYS A 419 52.69 -10.51 -53.29
CA CYS A 419 51.78 -10.14 -52.21
C CYS A 419 52.28 -8.86 -51.54
N ALA A 420 51.44 -7.82 -51.49
CA ALA A 420 51.82 -6.51 -50.95
C ALA A 420 52.20 -6.52 -49.46
N VAL A 421 51.87 -7.58 -48.72
CA VAL A 421 52.17 -7.73 -47.28
C VAL A 421 53.41 -8.58 -47.03
N CYS A 422 53.50 -9.78 -47.62
CA CYS A 422 54.56 -10.76 -47.32
C CYS A 422 55.58 -11.00 -48.45
N GLY A 423 55.38 -10.42 -49.63
CA GLY A 423 56.31 -10.54 -50.77
C GLY A 423 56.28 -11.87 -51.54
N LEU A 424 55.43 -12.84 -51.18
CA LEU A 424 55.27 -14.08 -51.96
C LEU A 424 54.84 -13.79 -53.41
N SER A 425 55.43 -14.51 -54.38
CA SER A 425 55.09 -14.44 -55.80
C SER A 425 53.68 -14.98 -56.09
N SER A 426 53.02 -14.47 -57.13
CA SER A 426 51.80 -15.03 -57.71
C SER A 426 52.04 -16.24 -58.63
N GLU A 427 53.30 -16.60 -58.88
CA GLU A 427 53.69 -17.80 -59.64
C GLU A 427 53.09 -19.07 -59.02
N GLY A 428 52.47 -19.92 -59.86
CA GLY A 428 51.79 -21.14 -59.42
C GLY A 428 50.49 -20.93 -58.64
N THR A 429 50.02 -19.68 -58.48
CA THR A 429 48.71 -19.38 -57.87
C THR A 429 47.60 -19.40 -58.91
N ALA A 430 46.34 -19.54 -58.48
CA ALA A 430 45.19 -19.64 -59.38
C ALA A 430 45.00 -18.43 -60.33
N ASP A 431 45.50 -17.25 -59.93
CA ASP A 431 45.29 -15.99 -60.66
C ASP A 431 46.53 -15.50 -61.44
N GLU A 432 47.71 -16.15 -61.29
CA GLU A 432 49.03 -15.83 -61.90
C GLU A 432 49.23 -14.37 -62.36
N ALA A 433 48.95 -13.40 -61.46
CA ALA A 433 48.94 -11.99 -61.85
C ALA A 433 50.33 -11.52 -62.33
N THR A 434 50.39 -10.80 -63.45
CA THR A 434 51.65 -10.33 -64.07
C THR A 434 51.59 -8.84 -64.43
N PHE A 435 52.75 -8.25 -64.72
CA PHE A 435 52.90 -6.90 -65.27
C PHE A 435 54.14 -6.81 -66.19
N PHE A 436 54.19 -5.79 -67.05
CA PHE A 436 55.33 -5.51 -67.92
C PHE A 436 56.23 -4.45 -67.30
N SER A 437 57.56 -4.60 -67.43
CA SER A 437 58.52 -3.59 -66.99
C SER A 437 59.66 -3.37 -67.99
N GLY A 438 60.30 -2.21 -67.91
CA GLY A 438 61.35 -1.77 -68.84
C GLY A 438 60.81 -1.44 -70.24
N ASN A 439 61.69 -1.52 -71.23
CA ASN A 439 61.40 -1.37 -72.67
C ASN A 439 61.94 -2.60 -73.42
N ALA A 440 61.51 -2.79 -74.66
CA ALA A 440 62.17 -3.70 -75.58
C ALA A 440 63.61 -3.21 -75.88
N LEU A 441 64.49 -4.14 -76.23
CA LEU A 441 65.94 -3.92 -76.37
C LEU A 441 66.39 -3.35 -77.73
N ASP A 442 65.42 -3.14 -78.64
CA ASP A 442 65.59 -2.66 -80.02
C ASP A 442 66.52 -3.56 -80.88
N HIS A 443 66.57 -3.27 -82.18
CA HIS A 443 67.37 -4.03 -83.14
C HIS A 443 68.84 -3.56 -83.17
N ASP A 444 69.74 -4.38 -82.64
CA ASP A 444 71.19 -4.21 -82.79
C ASP A 444 71.65 -4.69 -84.18
N TRP A 445 71.39 -3.90 -85.21
CA TRP A 445 71.64 -4.26 -86.61
C TRP A 445 73.12 -4.54 -86.91
N GLY A 446 73.37 -5.60 -87.68
CA GLY A 446 74.68 -5.93 -88.26
C GLY A 446 75.08 -4.99 -89.40
N ALA A 447 76.26 -5.26 -89.98
CA ALA A 447 76.71 -4.58 -91.19
C ALA A 447 75.85 -4.99 -92.40
N TRP A 448 75.76 -4.10 -93.39
CA TRP A 448 75.19 -4.41 -94.70
C TRP A 448 76.10 -5.36 -95.48
N THR A 449 75.51 -6.41 -96.08
CA THR A 449 76.17 -7.33 -97.01
C THR A 449 75.48 -7.29 -98.37
N GLN A 450 76.24 -7.15 -99.46
CA GLN A 450 75.69 -7.16 -100.82
C GLN A 450 75.06 -8.53 -101.13
N ASN A 451 73.88 -8.50 -101.74
CA ASN A 451 73.12 -9.69 -102.14
C ASN A 451 73.59 -10.19 -103.53
N SER A 452 73.19 -11.40 -103.90
CA SER A 452 73.62 -12.09 -105.13
C SER A 452 73.05 -11.51 -106.44
N ASP A 453 72.17 -10.51 -106.36
CA ASP A 453 71.68 -9.74 -107.51
C ASP A 453 72.63 -8.60 -107.93
N GLU A 454 73.64 -8.29 -107.10
CA GLU A 454 74.50 -7.10 -107.18
C GLU A 454 73.77 -5.73 -107.11
N GLU A 455 72.45 -5.72 -106.96
CA GLU A 455 71.57 -4.55 -106.94
C GLU A 455 71.05 -4.20 -105.53
N THR A 456 71.09 -5.14 -104.57
CA THR A 456 70.58 -4.94 -103.22
C THR A 456 71.57 -5.38 -102.12
N HIS A 457 71.32 -4.97 -100.89
CA HIS A 457 72.10 -5.28 -99.68
C HIS A 457 71.18 -5.68 -98.54
N THR A 458 71.59 -6.61 -97.68
CA THR A 458 70.82 -7.05 -96.48
C THR A 458 71.62 -6.82 -95.20
N ARG A 459 70.94 -6.56 -94.08
CA ARG A 459 71.51 -6.66 -92.71
C ARG A 459 70.59 -7.46 -91.79
N ILE A 460 71.16 -8.00 -90.71
CA ILE A 460 70.50 -8.91 -89.76
C ILE A 460 70.69 -8.40 -88.33
N CYS A 461 69.69 -8.52 -87.45
CA CYS A 461 69.82 -8.12 -86.04
C CYS A 461 70.69 -9.10 -85.25
N LYS A 462 71.64 -8.59 -84.44
CA LYS A 462 72.51 -9.41 -83.58
C LYS A 462 71.80 -10.02 -82.37
N ARG A 463 70.67 -9.44 -81.94
CA ARG A 463 69.86 -9.95 -80.82
C ARG A 463 68.90 -11.08 -81.22
N ASP A 464 68.50 -11.11 -82.49
CA ASP A 464 67.57 -12.08 -83.04
C ASP A 464 67.81 -12.20 -84.55
N THR A 465 68.32 -13.36 -84.98
CA THR A 465 68.70 -13.61 -86.36
C THR A 465 67.53 -13.79 -87.33
N SER A 466 66.28 -13.83 -86.83
CA SER A 466 65.08 -13.86 -87.67
C SER A 466 64.70 -12.47 -88.22
N HIS A 467 65.17 -11.39 -87.58
CA HIS A 467 64.91 -10.03 -88.02
C HIS A 467 65.98 -9.55 -89.02
N THR A 468 65.53 -9.21 -90.23
CA THR A 468 66.36 -8.77 -91.36
C THR A 468 65.79 -7.51 -92.03
N GLU A 469 66.63 -6.79 -92.78
CA GLU A 469 66.30 -5.55 -93.49
C GLU A 469 67.11 -5.50 -94.80
N THR A 470 66.50 -5.06 -95.91
CA THR A 470 67.10 -5.11 -97.26
C THR A 470 66.84 -3.82 -98.04
N GLU A 471 67.87 -3.28 -98.69
CA GLU A 471 67.86 -2.00 -99.42
C GLU A 471 68.62 -2.04 -100.75
N ASN A 472 68.35 -1.08 -101.65
CA ASN A 472 68.91 -1.06 -103.01
C ASN A 472 70.25 -0.31 -103.11
N CYS A 473 71.04 -0.57 -104.16
CA CYS A 473 72.19 0.24 -104.56
C CYS A 473 71.80 1.69 -104.88
N ILE A 474 72.53 2.66 -104.30
CA ILE A 474 72.30 4.11 -104.49
C ILE A 474 73.61 4.85 -104.80
N ASP A 475 73.53 5.90 -105.60
CA ASP A 475 74.58 6.92 -105.81
C ASP A 475 73.96 8.28 -105.47
N ALA A 476 73.94 8.60 -104.17
CA ALA A 476 73.44 9.87 -103.67
C ALA A 476 74.46 11.00 -103.84
N ASN A 477 75.75 10.66 -103.92
CA ASN A 477 76.87 11.61 -103.95
C ASN A 477 77.22 12.11 -105.37
N LYS A 478 76.86 11.34 -106.41
CA LYS A 478 77.06 11.58 -107.85
C LYS A 478 78.49 11.50 -108.37
N ASP A 479 79.37 10.74 -107.71
CA ASP A 479 80.70 10.38 -108.23
C ASP A 479 80.68 9.18 -109.19
N HIS A 480 79.48 8.72 -109.59
CA HIS A 480 79.22 7.56 -110.43
C HIS A 480 79.60 6.23 -109.75
N LYS A 481 79.45 6.10 -108.42
CA LYS A 481 79.63 4.85 -107.66
C LYS A 481 78.51 4.60 -106.64
N CYS A 482 78.28 3.34 -106.29
CA CYS A 482 77.35 2.95 -105.23
C CYS A 482 77.89 3.28 -103.82
N ASP A 483 77.13 4.00 -103.00
CA ASP A 483 77.52 4.42 -101.64
C ASP A 483 77.74 3.25 -100.66
N TYR A 484 77.06 2.10 -100.86
CA TYR A 484 77.16 0.93 -99.98
C TYR A 484 78.34 0.00 -100.29
N CYS A 485 78.79 -0.08 -101.55
CA CYS A 485 79.79 -1.06 -102.00
C CYS A 485 80.89 -0.53 -102.95
N GLY A 486 80.83 0.74 -103.37
CA GLY A 486 81.86 1.39 -104.20
C GLY A 486 81.88 1.02 -105.69
N LYS A 487 80.95 0.18 -106.16
CA LYS A 487 80.84 -0.26 -107.57
C LYS A 487 80.53 0.93 -108.51
N LYS A 488 81.33 1.12 -109.57
CA LYS A 488 81.14 2.17 -110.61
C LYS A 488 79.88 1.94 -111.43
N LEU A 489 79.21 3.02 -111.85
CA LEU A 489 77.91 3.01 -112.54
C LEU A 489 77.95 3.54 -114.01
N THR A 490 78.57 4.69 -114.32
CA THR A 490 78.48 5.34 -115.66
C THR A 490 79.73 6.16 -116.08
N GLU A 491 79.71 6.81 -117.26
CA GLU A 491 80.83 7.60 -117.87
C GLU A 491 80.40 9.00 -118.38
N HIS A 492 81.30 9.78 -118.98
CA HIS A 492 81.14 11.22 -119.27
C HIS A 492 80.92 11.60 -120.77
N THR A 493 80.10 12.62 -121.03
CA THR A 493 79.79 13.16 -122.39
C THR A 493 79.41 14.66 -122.37
N GLY A 494 79.77 15.44 -123.40
CA GLY A 494 79.25 16.80 -123.66
C GLY A 494 80.27 17.85 -124.19
N GLY A 495 79.79 18.92 -124.82
CA GLY A 495 80.54 20.16 -125.10
C GLY A 495 81.37 20.28 -126.40
N LYS A 496 82.00 21.46 -126.59
CA LYS A 496 82.92 21.84 -127.69
C LYS A 496 84.07 22.70 -127.18
N ALA A 497 85.20 22.69 -127.88
CA ALA A 497 86.41 23.45 -127.54
C ALA A 497 86.64 24.70 -128.42
N THR A 498 87.55 25.57 -128.01
CA THR A 498 87.98 26.82 -128.69
C THR A 498 89.51 26.86 -128.86
N CYS A 499 90.07 27.96 -129.36
CA CYS A 499 91.52 28.16 -129.41
C CYS A 499 92.19 28.38 -128.03
N LYS A 500 91.43 28.25 -126.93
CA LYS A 500 91.88 28.46 -125.56
C LYS A 500 91.28 27.46 -124.55
N ASP A 501 90.02 27.07 -124.71
CA ASP A 501 89.23 26.35 -123.69
C ASP A 501 88.74 24.97 -124.19
N LYS A 502 88.68 23.98 -123.28
CA LYS A 502 88.33 22.57 -123.57
C LYS A 502 86.81 22.31 -123.53
N ALA A 503 86.39 21.12 -123.98
CA ALA A 503 85.02 20.66 -123.82
C ALA A 503 84.69 20.29 -122.35
N LYS A 504 83.41 20.19 -122.02
CA LYS A 504 82.92 20.04 -120.64
C LYS A 504 81.70 19.13 -120.58
N CYS A 505 81.74 18.12 -119.70
CA CYS A 505 80.73 17.08 -119.57
C CYS A 505 79.42 17.65 -119.02
N GLU A 506 78.30 17.33 -119.66
CA GLU A 506 76.96 17.83 -119.30
C GLU A 506 76.41 17.16 -118.03
N GLY A 507 76.81 15.91 -117.74
CA GLY A 507 76.32 15.17 -116.57
C GLY A 507 76.96 15.58 -115.24
N CYS A 508 78.29 15.76 -115.21
CA CYS A 508 79.06 16.04 -113.98
C CYS A 508 79.76 17.41 -113.96
N GLY A 509 79.81 18.13 -115.08
CA GLY A 509 80.48 19.43 -115.18
C GLY A 509 82.01 19.40 -115.29
N ALA A 510 82.64 18.23 -115.39
CA ALA A 510 84.10 18.11 -115.53
C ALA A 510 84.61 18.45 -116.95
N GLU A 511 85.81 19.03 -117.07
CA GLU A 511 86.43 19.41 -118.35
C GLU A 511 87.26 18.26 -118.96
N TYR A 512 87.16 18.07 -120.27
CA TYR A 512 87.85 17.00 -120.99
C TYR A 512 88.14 17.35 -122.47
N GLY A 513 89.04 16.59 -123.13
CA GLY A 513 89.42 16.81 -124.54
C GLY A 513 90.62 17.75 -124.76
N GLU A 514 90.72 18.35 -125.94
CA GLU A 514 91.80 19.23 -126.42
C GLU A 514 91.27 20.54 -127.04
N LEU A 515 92.14 21.39 -127.61
CA LEU A 515 91.83 22.75 -128.10
C LEU A 515 91.81 22.86 -129.65
N ASP A 516 91.08 23.83 -130.21
CA ASP A 516 91.01 24.12 -131.65
C ASP A 516 91.60 25.48 -132.01
N ALA A 517 92.84 25.48 -132.51
CA ALA A 517 93.63 26.67 -132.79
C ALA A 517 93.12 27.57 -133.94
N LYS A 518 92.12 27.16 -134.75
CA LYS A 518 91.66 27.92 -135.93
C LYS A 518 90.50 28.87 -135.69
N ASN A 519 89.88 28.81 -134.51
CA ASN A 519 88.66 29.54 -134.21
C ASN A 519 88.98 30.92 -133.58
N HIS A 520 89.19 31.93 -134.43
CA HIS A 520 89.41 33.33 -134.03
C HIS A 520 88.11 34.14 -134.17
N THR A 521 87.56 34.62 -133.06
CA THR A 521 86.27 35.34 -133.03
C THR A 521 86.39 36.86 -133.20
N ASP A 522 87.54 37.46 -132.87
CA ASP A 522 87.67 38.91 -132.67
C ASP A 522 88.93 39.51 -133.33
N LEU A 523 88.78 40.01 -134.58
CA LEU A 523 89.80 40.81 -135.28
C LEU A 523 89.34 42.26 -135.47
N LYS A 524 90.24 43.21 -135.22
CA LYS A 524 90.03 44.67 -135.35
C LYS A 524 90.69 45.21 -136.62
N HIS A 525 90.11 46.23 -137.24
CA HIS A 525 90.55 46.80 -138.53
C HIS A 525 91.15 48.21 -138.39
N PHE A 526 92.14 48.55 -139.22
CA PHE A 526 92.86 49.83 -139.27
C PHE A 526 93.05 50.28 -140.73
N PRO A 527 92.40 51.37 -141.19
CA PRO A 527 92.48 51.84 -142.58
C PRO A 527 93.78 52.60 -142.89
N ALA A 528 94.09 52.76 -144.17
CA ALA A 528 95.27 53.49 -144.66
C ALA A 528 95.18 55.02 -144.50
N THR A 529 96.32 55.68 -144.26
CA THR A 529 96.47 57.15 -144.15
C THR A 529 97.63 57.64 -145.01
N ALA A 530 97.45 58.73 -145.77
CA ALA A 530 98.51 59.30 -146.59
C ALA A 530 99.54 60.12 -145.79
N ALA A 531 100.82 60.03 -146.16
CA ALA A 531 101.90 60.81 -145.56
C ALA A 531 101.93 62.27 -146.08
N THR A 532 102.44 63.19 -145.27
CA THR A 532 102.50 64.63 -145.57
C THR A 532 103.95 65.16 -145.50
N LYS A 533 104.16 66.48 -145.60
CA LYS A 533 105.49 67.08 -145.30
C LYS A 533 105.87 66.97 -143.82
N THR A 534 104.91 66.80 -142.91
CA THR A 534 105.13 66.83 -141.45
C THR A 534 104.82 65.52 -140.72
N THR A 535 103.97 64.66 -141.28
CA THR A 535 103.52 63.39 -140.68
C THR A 535 103.73 62.18 -141.59
N GLU A 536 103.98 61.03 -140.98
CA GLU A 536 104.02 59.73 -141.67
C GLU A 536 102.60 59.19 -141.89
N GLY A 537 102.45 58.31 -142.86
CA GLY A 537 101.22 57.62 -143.21
C GLY A 537 101.27 56.13 -142.88
N ASN A 538 100.22 55.38 -143.24
CA ASN A 538 100.14 53.94 -143.05
C ASN A 538 99.33 53.25 -144.17
N ILE A 539 99.56 51.94 -144.37
CA ILE A 539 98.68 51.07 -145.17
C ILE A 539 97.58 50.43 -144.29
N GLU A 540 96.60 49.79 -144.93
CA GLU A 540 95.47 49.12 -144.30
C GLU A 540 95.85 47.73 -143.71
N TYR A 541 95.34 47.40 -142.51
CA TYR A 541 95.63 46.12 -141.84
C TYR A 541 94.60 45.74 -140.75
N TRP A 542 94.66 44.49 -140.28
CA TRP A 542 93.89 43.96 -139.15
C TRP A 542 94.80 43.54 -137.98
N TYR A 543 94.23 43.37 -136.78
CA TYR A 543 94.92 42.91 -135.57
C TYR A 543 93.99 42.08 -134.67
N CYS A 544 94.47 40.94 -134.17
CA CYS A 544 93.75 40.08 -133.23
C CYS A 544 94.30 40.28 -131.80
N GLU A 545 93.43 40.64 -130.85
CA GLU A 545 93.83 40.78 -129.44
C GLU A 545 94.03 39.43 -128.73
N GLY A 546 93.34 38.37 -129.16
CA GLY A 546 93.44 37.05 -128.55
C GLY A 546 94.78 36.35 -128.78
N CYS A 547 95.43 36.59 -129.92
CA CYS A 547 96.74 36.01 -130.26
C CYS A 547 97.86 37.05 -130.47
N GLY A 548 97.56 38.36 -130.39
CA GLY A 548 98.54 39.45 -130.45
C GLY A 548 99.15 39.72 -131.83
N LYS A 549 98.50 39.28 -132.92
CA LYS A 549 99.06 39.25 -134.28
C LYS A 549 98.39 40.26 -135.23
N TYR A 550 99.15 40.74 -136.19
CA TYR A 550 98.72 41.65 -137.25
C TYR A 550 98.50 40.89 -138.57
N TYR A 551 97.51 41.27 -139.36
CA TYR A 551 97.07 40.55 -140.56
C TYR A 551 96.77 41.50 -141.72
N SER A 552 96.97 41.02 -142.95
CA SER A 552 96.61 41.74 -144.18
C SER A 552 95.18 41.45 -144.67
N ASP A 553 94.44 40.62 -143.94
CA ASP A 553 93.09 40.18 -144.27
C ASP A 553 92.17 40.16 -143.05
N LYS A 554 90.88 40.37 -143.29
CA LYS A 554 89.82 40.34 -142.25
C LYS A 554 89.64 38.98 -141.57
N ASP A 555 90.06 37.90 -142.21
CA ASP A 555 89.82 36.51 -141.78
C ASP A 555 90.97 35.95 -140.92
N GLY A 556 92.03 36.75 -140.68
CA GLY A 556 93.14 36.37 -139.80
C GLY A 556 94.04 35.27 -140.37
N THR A 557 94.13 35.16 -141.70
CA THR A 557 94.84 34.06 -142.38
C THR A 557 96.22 34.43 -142.91
N LYS A 558 96.51 35.72 -143.13
CA LYS A 558 97.74 36.24 -143.73
C LYS A 558 98.43 37.25 -142.80
N GLU A 559 99.18 36.70 -141.84
CA GLU A 559 99.94 37.46 -140.86
C GLU A 559 101.00 38.38 -141.52
N ILE A 560 101.12 39.61 -141.04
CA ILE A 560 102.10 40.63 -141.47
C ILE A 560 102.80 41.24 -140.26
N LYS A 561 103.92 41.94 -140.45
CA LYS A 561 104.63 42.59 -139.33
C LYS A 561 104.14 44.02 -139.17
N LYS A 562 104.06 44.47 -137.92
CA LYS A 562 103.70 45.87 -137.57
C LYS A 562 104.58 46.93 -138.25
N ALA A 563 105.83 46.61 -138.56
CA ALA A 563 106.74 47.53 -139.25
C ALA A 563 106.38 47.74 -140.73
N ASP A 564 105.73 46.76 -141.37
CA ASP A 564 105.37 46.79 -142.78
C ASP A 564 104.21 47.78 -143.06
N THR A 565 103.63 48.39 -142.01
CA THR A 565 102.40 49.18 -142.12
C THR A 565 102.60 50.69 -142.32
N VAL A 566 103.84 51.23 -142.36
CA VAL A 566 104.12 52.70 -142.21
C VAL A 566 104.75 53.34 -143.46
N THR A 567 104.55 54.65 -143.69
CA THR A 567 104.95 55.38 -144.93
C THR A 567 105.54 56.79 -144.67
N ALA A 568 106.60 57.19 -145.39
CA ALA A 568 107.45 58.36 -145.08
C ALA A 568 107.05 59.73 -145.74
N LYS A 569 107.72 60.83 -145.29
CA LYS A 569 107.36 62.26 -145.48
C LYS A 569 107.90 62.97 -146.74
N LEU A 570 107.37 64.16 -147.07
CA LEU A 570 107.60 64.97 -148.29
C LEU A 570 108.43 66.29 -148.11
N LYS A 571 108.85 66.96 -149.22
CA LYS A 571 109.76 68.15 -149.25
C LYS A 571 109.19 69.38 -150.04
N ASP A 572 109.97 70.44 -150.29
CA ASP A 572 109.48 71.79 -150.74
C ASP A 572 110.34 72.52 -151.81
N ASP A 573 109.69 73.15 -152.82
CA ASP A 573 110.12 74.36 -153.59
C ASP A 573 109.05 74.84 -154.65
N SER A 574 109.29 75.92 -155.42
CA SER A 574 108.22 76.85 -155.92
C SER A 574 107.90 76.97 -157.45
N LYS A 575 106.59 76.93 -157.86
CA LYS A 575 105.87 77.81 -158.86
C LYS A 575 104.36 77.46 -159.08
N SER A 576 103.57 78.32 -159.74
CA SER A 576 102.06 78.35 -159.80
C SER A 576 101.52 78.78 -161.20
N PRO A 577 100.18 78.90 -161.56
CA PRO A 577 98.90 79.03 -160.79
C PRO A 577 97.80 77.98 -161.21
N GLN A 578 96.44 78.06 -161.12
CA GLN A 578 95.41 79.10 -160.80
C GLN A 578 94.06 78.52 -160.24
N THR A 579 92.87 79.13 -160.46
CA THR A 579 91.67 79.07 -159.56
C THR A 579 90.27 79.32 -160.21
N GLY A 580 89.15 78.96 -159.52
CA GLY A 580 87.80 79.56 -159.71
C GLY A 580 86.54 78.86 -159.10
N ASP A 581 86.05 79.37 -157.95
CA ASP A 581 84.66 79.71 -157.49
C ASP A 581 83.36 78.91 -157.87
N THR A 582 82.20 78.89 -157.15
CA THR A 582 81.70 79.21 -155.76
C THR A 582 80.24 78.64 -155.53
N SER A 583 79.57 78.92 -154.38
CA SER A 583 78.12 78.74 -154.01
C SER A 583 77.68 77.37 -153.41
N ASN A 584 76.49 77.13 -152.79
CA ASN A 584 75.22 77.89 -152.57
C ASN A 584 74.44 77.42 -151.28
N LEU A 585 73.33 78.06 -150.86
CA LEU A 585 72.59 77.76 -149.58
C LEU A 585 71.05 77.99 -149.64
N ALA A 586 70.21 76.94 -149.77
CA ALA A 586 68.73 77.08 -149.76
C ALA A 586 67.88 75.88 -149.25
N LEU A 587 68.47 74.69 -148.99
CA LEU A 587 67.70 73.43 -148.96
C LEU A 587 67.15 72.97 -147.58
N TRP A 588 67.07 73.86 -146.58
CA TRP A 588 67.00 73.46 -145.16
C TRP A 588 65.61 73.45 -144.47
N ILE A 589 64.51 73.80 -145.15
CA ILE A 589 63.20 74.05 -144.49
C ILE A 589 62.02 73.22 -145.09
N ALA A 590 62.20 72.51 -146.21
CA ALA A 590 61.08 72.15 -147.10
C ALA A 590 60.49 70.72 -147.02
N LEU A 591 61.08 69.77 -146.28
CA LEU A 591 60.71 68.33 -146.38
C LEU A 591 60.30 67.68 -145.06
N LEU A 592 59.05 67.94 -144.69
CA LEU A 592 58.23 67.13 -143.78
C LEU A 592 57.68 65.86 -144.48
N PHE A 593 57.09 64.96 -143.68
CA PHE A 593 56.28 63.75 -144.02
C PHE A 593 57.00 62.39 -144.21
N VAL A 594 56.27 61.29 -143.88
CA VAL A 594 56.63 59.83 -143.84
C VAL A 594 57.54 59.43 -142.64
N SER A 595 57.30 58.45 -141.73
CA SER A 595 56.17 57.58 -141.25
C SER A 595 56.42 57.22 -139.73
N GLY A 596 55.78 56.35 -138.92
CA GLY A 596 54.64 55.38 -139.01
C GLY A 596 55.06 53.89 -139.06
N GLY A 597 54.66 52.93 -138.20
CA GLY A 597 53.91 52.94 -136.90
C GLY A 597 53.42 51.54 -136.37
N ALA A 598 52.85 51.47 -135.14
CA ALA A 598 52.04 50.36 -134.49
C ALA A 598 52.74 49.04 -133.97
N ALA A 599 52.10 48.07 -133.24
CA ALA A 599 51.25 48.07 -132.00
C ALA A 599 50.82 46.64 -131.44
N ILE A 600 50.77 46.45 -130.09
CA ILE A 600 49.82 45.63 -129.23
C ILE A 600 49.73 44.06 -129.27
N GLY A 601 49.49 43.39 -128.11
CA GLY A 601 48.93 42.00 -127.97
C GLY A 601 48.84 41.37 -126.53
N THR A 602 47.80 40.56 -126.19
CA THR A 602 47.55 39.93 -124.84
C THR A 602 46.77 38.57 -124.86
N THR A 603 46.65 37.80 -123.74
CA THR A 603 45.85 36.53 -123.64
C THR A 603 45.46 36.09 -122.17
N VAL A 604 44.64 35.03 -121.95
CA VAL A 604 43.69 34.90 -120.79
C VAL A 604 43.39 33.47 -120.19
N VAL A 605 43.70 33.24 -118.88
CA VAL A 605 42.89 32.62 -117.75
C VAL A 605 42.39 31.11 -117.67
N SER A 606 42.69 30.45 -116.51
CA SER A 606 41.89 29.46 -115.69
C SER A 606 41.88 27.90 -115.82
N ARG A 607 41.55 27.26 -114.65
CA ARG A 607 40.91 25.92 -114.36
C ARG A 607 41.80 24.78 -113.80
N LYS A 608 41.30 23.73 -113.09
CA LYS A 608 40.17 23.55 -112.10
C LYS A 608 40.12 22.11 -111.49
N LYS A 609 40.40 21.97 -110.18
CA LYS A 609 39.81 21.02 -109.17
C LYS A 609 39.34 19.59 -109.58
N LYS A 610 39.92 18.54 -108.98
CA LYS A 610 39.31 17.25 -108.46
C LYS A 610 40.43 16.23 -108.09
N TYR A 611 40.24 15.10 -107.38
CA TYR A 611 39.47 14.71 -106.17
C TYR A 611 39.66 13.18 -105.95
N ASN A 612 39.80 12.70 -104.71
CA ASN A 612 40.00 11.28 -104.32
C ASN A 612 41.27 10.59 -104.87
N ARG A 613 41.79 9.51 -104.25
CA ARG A 613 41.27 8.74 -103.11
C ARG A 613 42.35 8.58 -102.03
#